data_AF-A0A2Y9PBE9-F1
#
_entry.id   AF-A0A2Y9PBE9-F1
#
_cell.length_a   1.000
_cell.length_b   1.000
_cell.length_c   1.000
_cell.angle_alpha   90.00
_cell.angle_beta   90.00
_cell.angle_gamma   90.00
#
_symmetry.space_group_name_H-M   'P 1'
#
loop_
_entity.id
_entity.type
_entity.pdbx_description
1 polymer ?
#
loop_
_entity_poly.entity_id
_entity_poly.type
_entity_poly.pdbx_seq_one_letter_code
_entity_poly.pdbx_strand_id
1 'polypeptide(L)'
;PQVWERPVALEAELALTLNVLEATANSSPDHILDQPLHTLHHIHSKLQACVPAWPTAGPRPRGRLHHWLHRLQEAPKKEPQDCLEASVMFNLFRLLTRDLKCVASGDQCV
;
A
#
# COMPACT_ATOMS: atom_id res chain seq x y z
N PRO A 1 6.01 -13.70 -1.21
CA PRO A 1 6.69 -12.93 -0.13
C PRO A 1 6.88 -13.82 1.09
N GLN A 2 8.06 -13.78 1.70
CA GLN A 2 8.25 -14.34 3.04
C GLN A 2 7.32 -13.62 4.04
N VAL A 3 6.99 -14.22 5.18
CA VAL A 3 5.98 -13.64 6.10
C VAL A 3 6.35 -12.21 6.51
N TRP A 4 7.63 -11.95 6.79
CA TRP A 4 8.13 -10.61 7.15
C TRP A 4 8.11 -9.60 5.99
N GLU A 5 8.08 -10.06 4.74
CA GLU A 5 8.01 -9.20 3.54
C GLU A 5 6.59 -8.70 3.26
N ARG A 6 5.57 -9.40 3.77
CA ARG A 6 4.15 -9.08 3.50
C ARG A 6 3.74 -7.71 4.06
N PRO A 7 4.07 -7.35 5.32
CA PRO A 7 3.76 -6.01 5.85
C PRO A 7 4.46 -4.89 5.07
N VAL A 8 5.71 -5.10 4.67
CA VAL A 8 6.49 -4.13 3.87
C VAL A 8 5.84 -3.92 2.51
N ALA A 9 5.39 -5.00 1.87
CA ALA A 9 4.70 -4.90 0.60
C ALA A 9 3.39 -4.12 0.74
N LEU A 10 2.54 -4.54 1.68
CA LEU A 10 1.24 -3.90 1.91
C LEU A 10 1.37 -2.42 2.25
N GLU A 11 2.39 -2.04 3.03
CA GLU A 11 2.62 -0.65 3.41
C GLU A 11 2.91 0.23 2.19
N ALA A 12 3.78 -0.22 1.28
CA ALA A 12 4.09 0.52 0.07
C ALA A 12 2.89 0.65 -0.89
N GLU A 13 2.06 -0.40 -0.99
CA GLU A 13 0.85 -0.37 -1.83
C GLU A 13 -0.23 0.54 -1.25
N LEU A 14 -0.41 0.50 0.07
CA LEU A 14 -1.34 1.38 0.78
C LEU A 14 -0.89 2.84 0.73
N ALA A 15 0.42 3.11 0.86
CA ALA A 15 0.97 4.45 0.72
C ALA A 15 0.74 5.03 -0.69
N LEU A 16 0.94 4.22 -1.74
CA LEU A 16 0.62 4.65 -3.11
C LEU A 16 -0.89 4.91 -3.26
N THR A 17 -1.72 4.01 -2.72
CA THR A 17 -3.19 4.15 -2.77
C THR A 17 -3.65 5.44 -2.10
N LEU A 18 -3.13 5.75 -0.90
CA LEU A 18 -3.41 7.00 -0.18
C LEU A 18 -3.03 8.23 -1.02
N ASN A 19 -1.80 8.27 -1.54
CA ASN A 19 -1.31 9.39 -2.34
C ASN A 19 -2.21 9.67 -3.56
N VAL A 20 -2.58 8.62 -4.31
CA VAL A 20 -3.44 8.76 -5.49
C VAL A 20 -4.84 9.22 -5.10
N LEU A 21 -5.46 8.58 -4.09
CA LEU A 21 -6.82 8.93 -3.68
C LEU A 21 -6.91 10.33 -3.05
N GLU A 22 -5.87 10.80 -2.36
CA GLU A 22 -5.80 12.18 -1.87
C GLU A 22 -5.75 13.18 -3.02
N ALA A 23 -4.95 12.89 -4.06
CA ALA A 23 -4.91 13.73 -5.26
C ALA A 23 -6.28 13.80 -5.95
N THR A 24 -7.00 12.67 -6.06
CA THR A 24 -8.36 12.60 -6.61
C THR A 24 -9.39 13.30 -5.71
N ALA A 25 -9.27 13.20 -4.38
CA ALA A 25 -10.15 13.90 -3.45
C ALA A 25 -9.99 15.43 -3.57
N ASN A 26 -8.78 15.91 -3.79
CA ASN A 26 -8.50 17.34 -3.97
C ASN A 26 -9.06 17.90 -5.29
N SER A 27 -9.29 17.05 -6.30
CA SER A 27 -9.85 17.44 -7.60
C SER A 27 -11.37 17.24 -7.70
N SER A 28 -11.98 16.56 -6.73
CA SER A 28 -13.43 16.29 -6.68
C SER A 28 -14.11 17.16 -5.61
N PRO A 29 -15.21 17.86 -5.94
CA PRO A 29 -15.98 18.63 -4.94
C PRO A 29 -16.81 17.73 -4.01
N ASP A 30 -17.04 16.48 -4.42
CA ASP A 30 -17.83 15.53 -3.66
C ASP A 30 -16.92 14.86 -2.61
N HIS A 31 -17.15 15.18 -1.34
CA HIS A 31 -16.43 14.68 -0.14
C HIS A 31 -16.59 13.16 0.13
N ILE A 32 -16.81 12.36 -0.91
CA ILE A 32 -17.07 10.91 -0.84
C ILE A 32 -15.84 10.16 -0.33
N LEU A 33 -14.63 10.69 -0.59
CA LEU A 33 -13.38 10.05 -0.19
C LEU A 33 -12.92 10.37 1.24
N ASP A 34 -13.55 11.30 1.95
CA ASP A 34 -13.13 11.72 3.29
C ASP A 34 -13.10 10.55 4.29
N GLN A 35 -14.20 9.79 4.38
CA GLN A 35 -14.29 8.64 5.28
C GLN A 35 -13.39 7.46 4.84
N PRO A 36 -13.36 7.07 3.55
CA PRO A 36 -12.39 6.10 3.06
C PRO A 36 -10.93 6.47 3.37
N LEU A 37 -10.52 7.71 3.09
CA LEU A 37 -9.16 8.20 3.34
C LEU A 37 -8.84 8.17 4.84
N HIS A 38 -9.76 8.61 5.71
CA HIS A 38 -9.56 8.52 7.15
C HIS A 38 -9.32 7.07 7.61
N THR A 39 -10.08 6.13 7.07
CA THR A 39 -9.93 4.71 7.39
C THR A 39 -8.60 4.14 6.87
N LEU A 40 -8.21 4.48 5.64
CA LEU A 40 -6.94 4.05 5.05
C LEU A 40 -5.74 4.60 5.82
N HIS A 41 -5.79 5.87 6.26
CA HIS A 41 -4.79 6.48 7.14
C HIS A 41 -4.67 5.75 8.47
N HIS A 42 -5.81 5.39 9.07
CA HIS A 42 -5.81 4.62 10.31
C HIS A 42 -5.09 3.27 10.13
N ILE A 43 -5.41 2.54 9.06
CA ILE A 43 -4.77 1.26 8.74
C ILE A 43 -3.27 1.47 8.50
N HIS A 44 -2.88 2.49 7.73
CA HIS A 44 -1.49 2.79 7.42
C HIS A 44 -0.68 3.09 8.68
N SER A 45 -1.20 3.91 9.58
CA SER A 45 -0.57 4.20 10.88
C SER A 45 -0.37 2.94 11.73
N LYS A 46 -1.36 2.05 11.78
CA LYS A 46 -1.23 0.77 12.51
C LYS A 46 -0.21 -0.15 11.85
N LEU A 47 -0.19 -0.20 10.52
CA LEU A 47 0.74 -1.02 9.77
C LEU A 47 2.19 -0.55 9.95
N GLN A 48 2.44 0.77 9.91
CA GLN A 48 3.77 1.34 10.14
C GLN A 48 4.33 1.00 11.52
N ALA A 49 3.48 0.92 12.55
CA ALA A 49 3.90 0.48 13.88
C ALA A 49 4.29 -1.01 13.94
N CYS A 50 3.83 -1.82 12.98
CA CYS A 50 4.09 -3.26 12.92
C CYS A 50 5.19 -3.64 11.91
N VAL A 51 5.53 -2.78 10.95
CA VAL A 51 6.66 -2.99 10.05
C VAL A 51 7.94 -2.81 10.87
N PRO A 52 8.81 -3.83 10.97
CA PRO A 52 10.07 -3.69 11.68
C PRO A 52 10.82 -2.48 11.14
N ALA A 53 11.32 -1.61 12.03
CA ALA A 53 12.30 -0.60 11.64
C ALA A 53 13.40 -1.32 10.87
N TRP A 54 13.55 -1.00 9.59
CA TRP A 54 14.43 -1.69 8.65
C TRP A 54 15.75 -1.96 9.36
N PRO A 55 16.11 -3.22 9.67
CA PRO A 55 17.27 -3.43 10.48
C PRO A 55 18.46 -3.02 9.61
N THR A 56 19.29 -2.09 10.10
CA THR A 56 20.56 -1.73 9.45
C THR A 56 21.43 -2.97 9.18
N ALA A 57 21.16 -4.09 9.89
CA ALA A 57 21.80 -5.39 9.77
C ALA A 57 20.89 -6.54 9.24
N GLY A 58 19.68 -6.26 8.78
CA GLY A 58 18.70 -7.27 8.33
C GLY A 58 18.87 -7.66 6.86
N PRO A 59 18.31 -8.80 6.40
CA PRO A 59 18.32 -9.13 4.98
C PRO A 59 17.59 -8.04 4.21
N ARG A 60 18.31 -7.29 3.37
CA ARG A 60 17.70 -6.34 2.43
C ARG A 60 16.69 -7.12 1.58
N PRO A 61 15.47 -6.59 1.32
CA PRO A 61 14.58 -7.20 0.35
C PRO A 61 15.35 -7.32 -0.96
N ARG A 62 15.51 -8.56 -1.45
CA ARG A 62 16.21 -8.88 -2.70
C ARG A 62 15.22 -9.59 -3.63
N GLY A 63 15.46 -9.47 -4.94
CA GLY A 63 14.61 -10.12 -5.93
C GLY A 63 13.24 -9.45 -6.10
N ARG A 64 12.17 -10.25 -6.00
CA ARG A 64 10.81 -9.82 -6.41
C ARG A 64 10.27 -8.64 -5.60
N LEU A 65 10.43 -8.63 -4.27
CA LEU A 65 9.93 -7.54 -3.44
C LEU A 65 10.63 -6.23 -3.78
N HIS A 66 11.97 -6.23 -3.91
CA HIS A 66 12.72 -5.03 -4.26
C HIS A 66 12.29 -4.44 -5.61
N HIS A 67 12.18 -5.30 -6.63
CA HIS A 67 11.71 -4.87 -7.95
C HIS A 67 10.29 -4.30 -7.90
N TRP A 68 9.40 -4.93 -7.14
CA TRP A 68 8.03 -4.47 -7.00
C TRP A 68 7.94 -3.13 -6.25
N LEU A 69 8.66 -2.96 -5.13
CA LEU A 69 8.73 -1.70 -4.38
C LEU A 69 9.29 -0.57 -5.26
N HIS A 70 10.36 -0.85 -6.02
CA HIS A 70 10.92 0.10 -6.96
C HIS A 70 9.90 0.51 -8.03
N ARG A 71 9.12 -0.43 -8.58
CA ARG A 71 8.06 -0.09 -9.54
C ARG A 71 6.98 0.79 -8.92
N LEU A 72 6.52 0.50 -7.70
CA LEU A 72 5.52 1.35 -7.02
C LEU A 72 6.04 2.76 -6.77
N GLN A 73 7.30 2.89 -6.32
CA GLN A 73 7.93 4.19 -6.09
C GLN A 73 8.05 5.02 -7.37
N GLU A 74 8.28 4.37 -8.50
CA GLU A 74 8.46 5.04 -9.79
C GLU A 74 7.15 5.28 -10.54
N ALA A 75 6.05 4.61 -10.17
CA ALA A 75 4.76 4.71 -10.85
C ALA A 75 4.23 6.16 -10.90
N PRO A 76 4.24 6.96 -9.80
CA PRO A 76 3.80 8.36 -9.86
C PRO A 76 4.58 9.25 -10.82
N LYS A 77 5.81 8.84 -11.21
CA LYS A 77 6.66 9.61 -12.12
C LYS A 77 6.51 9.19 -13.59
N LYS A 78 6.00 7.99 -13.83
CA LYS A 78 6.06 7.32 -15.15
C LYS A 78 4.68 7.06 -15.74
N GLU A 79 3.67 6.92 -14.89
CA GLU A 79 2.31 6.63 -15.31
C GLU A 79 1.45 7.90 -15.27
N PRO A 80 0.49 8.05 -16.21
CA PRO A 80 -0.46 9.16 -16.17
C PRO A 80 -1.42 8.99 -14.98
N GLN A 81 -1.97 10.12 -14.49
CA GLN A 81 -2.85 10.16 -13.32
C GLN A 81 -4.03 9.20 -13.45
N ASP A 82 -4.76 9.23 -14.57
CA ASP A 82 -5.93 8.36 -14.80
C ASP A 82 -5.58 6.85 -14.73
N CYS A 83 -4.36 6.48 -15.15
CA CYS A 83 -3.87 5.09 -15.03
C CYS A 83 -3.64 4.72 -13.57
N LEU A 84 -3.06 5.62 -12.77
CA LEU A 84 -2.85 5.41 -11.34
C LEU A 84 -4.19 5.31 -10.61
N GLU A 85 -5.13 6.20 -10.89
CA GLU A 85 -6.48 6.18 -10.31
C GLU A 85 -7.21 4.87 -10.62
N ALA A 86 -7.25 4.47 -11.88
CA ALA A 86 -7.83 3.18 -12.27
C ALA A 86 -7.12 2.02 -11.55
N SER A 87 -5.79 2.03 -11.52
CA SER A 87 -4.99 0.98 -10.89
C SER A 87 -5.29 0.84 -9.40
N VAL A 88 -5.34 1.94 -8.65
CA VAL A 88 -5.63 1.89 -7.21
C VAL A 88 -7.09 1.52 -6.95
N MET A 89 -8.03 2.00 -7.78
CA MET A 89 -9.46 1.70 -7.65
C MET A 89 -9.75 0.21 -7.90
N PHE A 90 -9.22 -0.38 -8.97
CA PHE A 90 -9.39 -1.81 -9.25
C PHE A 90 -8.71 -2.69 -8.20
N ASN A 91 -7.69 -2.16 -7.52
CA ASN A 91 -6.95 -2.87 -6.52
C ASN A 91 -7.54 -2.78 -5.10
N LEU A 92 -8.37 -1.77 -4.83
CA LEU A 92 -8.76 -1.37 -3.48
C LEU A 92 -9.37 -2.52 -2.65
N PHE A 93 -10.35 -3.23 -3.20
CA PHE A 93 -10.97 -4.35 -2.48
C PHE A 93 -9.98 -5.49 -2.21
N ARG A 94 -9.12 -5.82 -3.18
CA ARG A 94 -8.09 -6.84 -3.00
C ARG A 94 -7.14 -6.48 -1.87
N LEU A 95 -6.71 -5.22 -1.83
CA LEU A 95 -5.86 -4.67 -0.78
C LEU A 95 -6.53 -4.83 0.59
N LEU A 96 -7.80 -4.45 0.72
CA LEU A 96 -8.53 -4.43 1.98
C LEU A 96 -8.97 -5.82 2.47
N THR A 97 -9.42 -6.70 1.57
CA THR A 97 -10.05 -7.97 1.97
C THR A 97 -9.08 -9.14 1.97
N ARG A 98 -8.05 -9.10 1.13
CA ARG A 98 -7.09 -10.20 0.97
C ARG A 98 -5.73 -9.85 1.53
N ASP A 99 -5.14 -8.77 1.04
CA ASP A 99 -3.74 -8.47 1.34
C ASP A 99 -3.60 -8.01 2.80
N LEU A 100 -4.49 -7.13 3.28
CA LEU A 100 -4.58 -6.73 4.69
C LEU A 100 -4.92 -7.90 5.62
N LYS A 101 -5.91 -8.74 5.25
CA LYS A 101 -6.27 -9.93 6.03
C LYS A 101 -5.09 -10.90 6.16
N CYS A 102 -4.33 -11.09 5.09
CA CYS A 102 -3.16 -11.95 5.08
C CYS A 102 -2.08 -11.44 6.04
N VAL A 103 -1.79 -10.14 6.02
CA VAL A 103 -0.84 -9.52 6.95
C VAL A 103 -1.31 -9.65 8.40
N ALA A 104 -2.59 -9.37 8.67
CA ALA A 104 -3.17 -9.50 10.01
C ALA A 104 -3.16 -10.95 10.54
N SER A 105 -3.21 -11.95 9.65
CA SER A 105 -3.20 -13.37 10.00
C SER A 105 -1.77 -13.93 10.22
N GLY A 106 -0.73 -13.16 9.87
CA GLY A 106 0.67 -13.57 10.04
C GLY A 106 1.00 -14.91 9.38
N ASP A 107 1.52 -15.85 10.17
CA ASP A 107 1.90 -17.21 9.72
C ASP A 107 0.70 -18.06 9.28
N GLN A 108 -0.52 -17.71 9.69
CA GLN A 108 -1.74 -18.44 9.33
C GLN A 108 -2.23 -18.09 7.92
N CYS A 109 -1.64 -17.09 7.26
CA CYS A 109 -1.92 -16.79 5.86
C CYS A 109 -1.12 -17.73 4.94
N VAL A 110 -1.81 -18.72 4.37
CA VAL A 110 -1.30 -19.74 3.43
C VAL A 110 -1.66 -19.38 2.00
#